data_AF-A0A1I6IJI2-F1
#
_entry.id   AF-A0A1I6IJI2-F1
#
_cell.length_a   1.000
_cell.length_b   1.000
_cell.length_c   1.000
_cell.angle_alpha   90.00
_cell.angle_beta   90.00
_cell.angle_gamma   90.00
#
_symmetry.space_group_name_H-M   'P 1'
#
loop_
_entity.id
_entity.type
_entity.pdbx_description
1 polymer ?
#
loop_
_entity_poly.entity_id
_entity_poly.type
_entity_poly.pdbx_seq_one_letter_code
_entity_poly.pdbx_strand_id
1 'polypeptide(L)'
;MASSPNEPTALAAVTSELSANERHRLLSAERRRLTLDVVTNRSTSVSLDAVARVVADRETDADVPDDETVERVAISLHHVHLPKLHDAGVVEYDTETNQIA
;
A
#
# COMPACT_ATOMS: atom_id res chain seq x y z
N MET A 1 -44.58 -9.20 -4.86
CA MET A 1 -43.78 -10.19 -4.09
C MET A 1 -43.11 -11.09 -5.11
N ALA A 2 -41.80 -11.20 -5.27
CA ALA A 2 -40.67 -10.63 -4.56
C ALA A 2 -39.67 -10.15 -5.61
N SER A 3 -39.06 -8.99 -5.37
CA SER A 3 -37.85 -8.58 -6.07
C SER A 3 -36.75 -9.55 -5.65
N SER A 4 -36.23 -10.36 -6.58
CA SER A 4 -34.97 -11.06 -6.34
C SER A 4 -33.84 -10.04 -6.37
N PRO A 5 -32.94 -10.10 -5.37
CA PRO A 5 -32.03 -9.02 -5.04
C PRO A 5 -30.85 -8.97 -6.01
N ASN A 6 -30.26 -7.77 -6.09
CA ASN A 6 -28.94 -7.49 -6.63
C ASN A 6 -27.95 -8.62 -6.32
N GLU A 7 -27.30 -9.18 -7.34
CA GLU A 7 -25.99 -9.81 -7.17
C GLU A 7 -25.00 -8.68 -6.82
N PRO A 8 -24.46 -8.62 -5.60
CA PRO A 8 -23.37 -7.72 -5.31
C PRO A 8 -22.11 -8.36 -5.90
N THR A 9 -21.59 -7.75 -6.96
CA THR A 9 -20.15 -7.56 -7.17
C THR A 9 -19.31 -8.85 -7.20
N ALA A 10 -19.23 -9.46 -8.38
CA ALA A 10 -18.24 -10.48 -8.75
C ALA A 10 -16.76 -10.04 -8.54
N LEU A 11 -16.49 -8.78 -8.18
CA LEU A 11 -15.15 -8.27 -7.88
C LEU A 11 -14.60 -8.76 -6.53
N ALA A 12 -15.47 -9.08 -5.55
CA ALA A 12 -15.02 -9.49 -4.21
C ALA A 12 -14.54 -10.95 -4.16
N ALA A 13 -15.23 -11.86 -4.85
CA ALA A 13 -14.94 -13.31 -4.81
C ALA A 13 -13.67 -13.72 -5.59
N VAL A 14 -13.28 -12.94 -6.60
CA VAL A 14 -12.07 -13.22 -7.41
C VAL A 14 -10.78 -13.08 -6.59
N THR A 15 -10.79 -12.27 -5.51
CA THR A 15 -9.59 -12.06 -4.69
C THR A 15 -9.19 -13.28 -3.82
N SER A 16 -10.14 -14.17 -3.52
CA SER A 16 -9.92 -15.39 -2.71
C SER A 16 -9.40 -16.61 -3.47
N GLU A 17 -9.49 -16.63 -4.81
CA GLU A 17 -8.96 -17.72 -5.66
C GLU A 17 -7.51 -17.48 -6.11
N LEU A 18 -6.92 -16.35 -5.75
CA LEU A 18 -5.55 -15.99 -6.10
C LEU A 18 -4.53 -16.77 -5.25
N SER A 19 -3.46 -17.25 -5.87
CA SER A 19 -2.29 -17.77 -5.15
C SER A 19 -1.70 -16.67 -4.24
N ALA A 20 -1.12 -17.05 -3.11
CA ALA A 20 -0.41 -16.12 -2.23
C ALA A 20 0.64 -15.28 -2.97
N ASN A 21 1.31 -15.86 -3.97
CA ASN A 21 2.27 -15.16 -4.82
C ASN A 21 1.59 -14.11 -5.71
N GLU A 22 0.44 -14.44 -6.29
CA GLU A 22 -0.35 -13.53 -7.14
C GLU A 22 -0.86 -12.35 -6.30
N ARG A 23 -1.46 -12.65 -5.14
CA ARG A 23 -1.92 -11.64 -4.18
C ARG A 23 -0.77 -10.74 -3.72
N HIS A 24 0.37 -11.31 -3.33
CA HIS A 24 1.53 -10.53 -2.91
C HIS A 24 2.07 -9.66 -4.05
N ARG A 25 2.10 -10.17 -5.29
CA ARG A 25 2.53 -9.41 -6.47
C ARG A 25 1.60 -8.23 -6.76
N LEU A 26 0.29 -8.43 -6.69
CA LEU A 26 -0.72 -7.39 -6.88
C LEU A 26 -0.61 -6.32 -5.79
N LEU A 27 -0.63 -6.72 -4.51
CA LEU A 27 -0.45 -5.80 -3.38
C LEU A 27 0.90 -5.07 -3.46
N SER A 28 1.98 -5.73 -3.88
CA SER A 28 3.27 -5.08 -4.06
C SER A 28 3.24 -4.00 -5.14
N ALA A 29 2.52 -4.22 -6.23
CA ALA A 29 2.35 -3.23 -7.29
C ALA A 29 1.48 -2.06 -6.82
N GLU A 30 0.40 -2.36 -6.11
CA GLU A 30 -0.50 -1.38 -5.50
C GLU A 30 0.22 -0.52 -4.46
N ARG A 31 0.92 -1.12 -3.48
CA ARG A 31 1.72 -0.40 -2.48
C ARG A 31 2.71 0.55 -3.12
N ARG A 32 3.46 0.12 -4.15
CA ARG A 32 4.39 1.02 -4.86
C ARG A 32 3.65 2.21 -5.47
N ARG A 33 2.49 1.97 -6.10
CA ARG A 33 1.68 3.03 -6.69
C ARG A 33 1.17 4.00 -5.62
N LEU A 34 0.66 3.49 -4.50
CA LEU A 34 0.17 4.28 -3.38
C LEU A 34 1.31 5.10 -2.73
N THR A 35 2.47 4.49 -2.52
CA THR A 35 3.66 5.20 -2.04
C THR A 35 4.03 6.36 -2.95
N LEU A 36 4.08 6.13 -4.27
CA LEU A 36 4.39 7.19 -5.23
C LEU A 36 3.33 8.29 -5.21
N ASP A 37 2.05 7.95 -5.12
CA ASP A 37 0.97 8.94 -4.98
C ASP A 37 1.14 9.82 -3.73
N VAL A 38 1.50 9.21 -2.60
CA VAL A 38 1.72 9.94 -1.34
C VAL A 38 2.93 10.87 -1.44
N VAL A 39 4.04 10.40 -2.01
CA VAL A 39 5.31 11.15 -2.06
C VAL A 39 5.29 12.22 -3.17
N THR A 40 4.73 11.92 -4.34
CA THR A 40 4.70 12.85 -5.49
C THR A 40 3.86 14.09 -5.22
N ASN A 41 2.84 13.99 -4.37
CA ASN A 41 2.01 15.14 -3.98
C ASN A 41 2.65 16.02 -2.89
N ARG A 42 3.88 15.71 -2.44
CA ARG A 42 4.56 16.43 -1.35
C ARG A 42 5.79 17.17 -1.90
N SER A 43 5.98 18.41 -1.46
CA SER A 43 7.16 19.22 -1.76
C SER A 43 8.26 19.09 -0.69
N THR A 44 8.11 18.19 0.27
CA THR A 44 9.02 18.00 1.41
C THR A 44 9.10 16.53 1.75
N SER A 45 10.25 16.09 2.29
CA SER A 45 10.45 14.72 2.74
C SER A 45 9.35 14.29 3.74
N VAL A 46 8.97 13.02 3.66
CA VAL A 46 7.94 12.40 4.50
C VAL A 46 8.54 11.20 5.21
N SER A 47 8.14 11.00 6.48
CA SER A 47 8.56 9.81 7.21
C SER A 47 7.92 8.55 6.65
N LEU A 48 8.67 7.45 6.70
CA LEU A 48 8.19 6.11 6.38
C LEU A 48 6.89 5.78 7.12
N ASP A 49 6.80 6.11 8.40
CA ASP A 49 5.62 5.86 9.24
C ASP A 49 4.36 6.56 8.69
N ALA A 50 4.50 7.83 8.30
CA ALA A 50 3.39 8.59 7.73
C ALA A 50 2.96 8.01 6.36
N VAL A 51 3.92 7.60 5.52
CA VAL A 51 3.60 6.92 4.26
C VAL A 51 2.92 5.58 4.53
N ALA A 52 3.44 4.79 5.46
CA ALA A 52 2.87 3.49 5.82
C ALA A 52 1.44 3.61 6.33
N ARG A 53 1.13 4.61 7.15
CA ARG A 53 -0.22 4.86 7.65
C ARG A 53 -1.21 5.19 6.53
N VAL A 54 -0.82 6.05 5.60
CA VAL A 54 -1.68 6.42 4.45
C VAL A 54 -1.84 5.24 3.48
N VAL A 55 -0.79 4.43 3.29
CA VAL A 55 -0.89 3.23 2.46
C VAL A 55 -1.79 2.19 3.13
N ALA A 56 -1.66 1.96 4.45
CA ALA A 56 -2.49 1.03 5.21
C ALA A 56 -3.97 1.42 5.20
N ASP A 57 -4.28 2.70 5.39
CA ASP A 57 -5.62 3.27 5.29
C ASP A 57 -6.27 2.92 3.94
N ARG A 58 -5.53 3.12 2.85
CA ARG A 58 -5.99 2.83 1.48
C ARG A 58 -6.07 1.35 1.13
N GLU A 59 -5.20 0.51 1.71
CA GLU A 59 -5.24 -0.95 1.47
C GLU A 59 -6.37 -1.65 2.22
N THR A 60 -6.79 -1.09 3.35
CA THR A 60 -7.82 -1.69 4.21
C THR A 60 -9.20 -1.07 4.03
N ASP A 61 -9.31 -0.01 3.23
CA ASP A 61 -10.51 0.83 3.09
C ASP A 61 -11.08 1.23 4.48
N ALA A 62 -10.21 1.40 5.47
CA ALA A 62 -10.57 1.71 6.85
C ALA A 62 -10.15 3.14 7.19
N ASP A 63 -11.06 3.94 7.76
CA ASP A 63 -10.80 5.33 8.16
C ASP A 63 -9.62 5.49 9.16
N VAL A 64 -9.33 4.43 9.93
CA VAL A 64 -8.19 4.38 10.86
C VAL A 64 -7.64 2.95 10.86
N PRO A 65 -6.50 2.70 10.17
CA PRO A 65 -5.85 1.39 10.23
C PRO A 65 -5.29 1.12 11.63
N ASP A 66 -5.31 -0.15 12.04
CA ASP A 66 -4.69 -0.59 13.28
C ASP A 66 -3.16 -0.54 13.20
N ASP A 67 -2.51 -0.40 14.36
CA ASP A 67 -1.05 -0.22 14.44
C ASP A 67 -0.28 -1.44 13.89
N GLU A 68 -0.83 -2.66 14.02
CA GLU A 68 -0.20 -3.88 13.47
C GLU A 68 -0.18 -3.85 11.93
N THR A 69 -1.28 -3.43 11.32
CA THR A 69 -1.36 -3.23 9.86
C THR A 69 -0.37 -2.17 9.40
N VAL A 70 -0.31 -1.01 10.09
CA VAL A 70 0.63 0.06 9.76
C VAL A 70 2.08 -0.42 9.85
N GLU A 71 2.43 -1.12 10.93
CA GLU A 71 3.77 -1.68 11.14
C GLU A 71 4.14 -2.68 10.02
N ARG A 72 3.22 -3.58 9.66
CA ARG A 72 3.43 -4.52 8.55
C ARG A 72 3.67 -3.81 7.22
N VAL A 73 2.91 -2.75 6.94
CA VAL A 73 3.11 -1.95 5.73
C VAL A 73 4.46 -1.25 5.77
N ALA A 74 4.85 -0.66 6.90
CA ALA A 74 6.15 -0.01 7.07
C ALA A 74 7.32 -0.97 6.82
N ILE A 75 7.27 -2.19 7.38
CA ILE A 75 8.26 -3.25 7.15
C ILE A 75 8.34 -3.61 5.65
N SER A 76 7.19 -3.80 5.00
CA SER A 76 7.14 -4.11 3.56
C SER A 76 7.72 -2.97 2.71
N LEU A 77 7.41 -1.72 3.06
CA LEU A 77 7.93 -0.54 2.38
C LEU A 77 9.45 -0.45 2.53
N HIS A 78 9.95 -0.54 3.76
CA HIS A 78 11.37 -0.43 4.09
C HIS A 78 12.22 -1.50 3.38
N HIS A 79 11.81 -2.77 3.44
CA HIS A 79 12.65 -3.87 2.95
C HIS A 79 12.44 -4.20 1.46
N VAL A 80 11.28 -3.90 0.88
CA VAL A 80 10.93 -4.40 -0.46
C VAL A 80 10.68 -3.29 -1.45
N HIS A 81 9.91 -2.27 -1.08
CA HIS A 81 9.38 -1.31 -2.05
C HIS A 81 10.28 -0.09 -2.22
N LEU A 82 10.65 0.57 -1.12
CA LEU A 82 11.45 1.79 -1.16
C LEU A 82 12.85 1.57 -1.73
N PRO A 83 13.60 0.50 -1.40
CA PRO A 83 14.88 0.23 -2.06
C PRO A 83 14.75 0.09 -3.57
N LYS A 84 13.72 -0.62 -4.06
CA LYS A 84 13.48 -0.77 -5.50
C LYS A 84 13.07 0.52 -6.20
N LEU A 85 12.28 1.35 -5.52
CA LEU A 85 11.89 2.66 -6.04
C LEU A 85 13.08 3.63 -6.06
N HIS A 86 13.95 3.54 -5.06
CA HIS A 86 15.19 4.30 -4.97
C HIS A 86 16.20 3.89 -6.04
N ASP A 87 16.44 2.58 -6.21
CA ASP A 87 17.30 2.05 -7.27
C ASP A 87 16.81 2.43 -8.68
N ALA A 88 15.49 2.58 -8.84
CA ALA A 88 14.88 3.05 -10.07
C ALA A 88 14.93 4.59 -10.25
N GLY A 89 15.42 5.34 -9.25
CA GLY A 89 15.54 6.79 -9.26
C GLY A 89 14.20 7.54 -9.17
N VAL A 90 13.15 6.88 -8.66
CA VAL A 90 11.80 7.47 -8.58
C VAL A 90 11.57 8.18 -7.24
N VAL A 91 12.29 7.78 -6.20
CA VAL A 91 12.28 8.41 -4.87
C VAL A 91 13.70 8.42 -4.29
N GLU A 92 13.99 9.35 -3.40
CA GLU A 92 15.14 9.28 -2.51
C GLU A 92 14.70 8.67 -1.18
N TYR A 93 15.33 7.56 -0.77
CA TYR A 93 15.01 6.91 0.49
C TYR A 93 16.23 6.81 1.38
N ASP A 94 16.16 7.45 2.55
CA ASP A 94 17.17 7.39 3.59
C ASP A 94 16.77 6.34 4.64
N THR A 95 17.52 5.23 4.67
CA THR A 95 17.30 4.11 5.61
C THR A 95 17.71 4.44 7.05
N GLU A 96 18.60 5.41 7.26
CA GLU A 96 19.05 5.80 8.61
C GLU A 96 18.01 6.68 9.29
N THR A 97 17.43 7.62 8.53
CA THR A 97 16.42 8.57 9.04
C THR A 97 14.98 8.16 8.76
N ASN A 98 14.77 7.11 7.96
CA ASN A 98 13.46 6.67 7.47
C ASN A 98 12.66 7.79 6.80
N GLN A 99 13.36 8.62 6.01
CA GLN A 99 12.78 9.71 5.24
C GLN A 99 12.71 9.35 3.76
N ILE A 100 11.62 9.76 3.12
CA ILE A 100 11.36 9.56 1.69
C ILE A 100 11.16 10.92 1.04
N ALA A 101 11.88 11.22 -0.04
CA ALA A 101 11.80 12.47 -0.80
C ALA A 101 11.61 12.23 -2.30
#